data_AF-A0A067C5X7-F1
#
_entry.id   AF-A0A067C5X7-F1
#
_cell.length_a   1.000
_cell.length_b   1.000
_cell.length_c   1.000
_cell.angle_alpha   90.00
_cell.angle_beta   90.00
_cell.angle_gamma   90.00
#
_symmetry.space_group_name_H-M   'P 1'
#
loop_
_entity.id
_entity.type
_entity.pdbx_description
1 polymer ?
#
loop_
_entity_poly.entity_id
_entity_poly.type
_entity_poly.pdbx_seq_one_letter_code
_entity_poly.pdbx_strand_id
1 'polypeptide(L)'
;MSSTVCCFNGCFNAPLAPSDKCVFHRNRAQCLVDGCVNQVYARHLCVRHGGKKTCAFPECTSHARIGNYCVRHSKDASKQLCSEDGCTKTAHRRQKCVRHGGGRPCQVEGCTTHARTGGLCWRHRNLVLPTADTGCMLEGHEFLAILDEWMAAEEHDGMDDQVLLNDLQALPMDDFSCLLS
;
A
#
# COMPACT_ATOMS: atom_id res chain seq x y z
N MET A 1 23.77 21.78 13.52
CA MET A 1 24.20 20.38 13.61
C MET A 1 23.22 19.56 12.79
N SER A 2 23.64 18.95 11.68
CA SER A 2 22.77 18.05 10.92
C SER A 2 22.44 16.83 11.78
N SER A 3 21.15 16.56 11.95
CA SER A 3 20.67 15.36 12.63
C SER A 3 21.08 14.12 11.83
N THR A 4 21.52 13.06 12.51
CA THR A 4 21.84 11.78 11.85
C THR A 4 20.59 10.97 11.50
N VAL A 5 19.43 11.38 12.01
CA VAL A 5 18.14 10.74 11.77
C VAL A 5 17.12 11.73 11.26
N CYS A 6 16.16 11.22 10.48
CA CYS A 6 15.06 11.98 9.94
C CYS A 6 14.29 12.74 11.04
N CYS A 7 13.91 13.98 10.73
CA CYS A 7 13.23 14.90 11.64
C CYS A 7 11.83 14.47 12.11
N PHE A 8 11.30 13.33 11.67
CA PHE A 8 9.97 12.86 12.06
C PHE A 8 10.03 11.95 13.29
N ASN A 9 9.11 12.16 14.23
CA ASN A 9 9.02 11.38 15.46
C ASN A 9 8.98 9.87 15.20
N GLY A 10 9.90 9.12 15.79
CA GLY A 10 10.00 7.66 15.66
C GLY A 10 10.59 7.16 14.33
N CYS A 11 11.17 8.04 13.51
CA CYS A 11 11.89 7.64 12.31
C CYS A 11 13.39 7.49 12.59
N PHE A 12 13.94 6.32 12.25
CA PHE A 12 15.38 6.03 12.42
C PHE A 12 16.16 6.09 11.10
N ASN A 13 15.49 6.42 9.99
CA ASN A 13 16.14 6.48 8.68
C ASN A 13 17.03 7.71 8.58
N ALA A 14 18.16 7.57 7.87
CA ALA A 14 19.05 8.68 7.58
C ALA A 14 18.36 9.75 6.71
N PRO A 15 18.61 11.05 6.96
CA PRO A 15 18.09 12.13 6.14
C PRO A 15 18.84 12.26 4.80
N LEU A 16 18.17 12.83 3.80
CA LEU A 16 18.72 13.13 2.48
C LEU A 16 19.30 14.54 2.47
N ALA A 17 20.62 14.71 2.45
CA ALA A 17 21.22 16.04 2.32
C ALA A 17 20.73 16.76 1.04
N PRO A 18 20.36 18.06 1.09
CA PRO A 18 20.46 19.00 2.22
C PRO A 18 19.23 19.03 3.16
N SER A 19 18.25 18.14 2.97
CA SER A 19 17.03 18.06 3.76
C SER A 19 17.20 17.22 5.04
N ASP A 20 16.46 17.55 6.09
CA ASP A 20 16.41 16.75 7.33
C ASP A 20 15.44 15.56 7.24
N LYS A 21 15.01 15.17 6.03
CA LYS A 21 14.00 14.13 5.76
C LYS A 21 14.61 12.94 5.03
N CYS A 22 14.21 11.71 5.40
CA CYS A 22 14.59 10.50 4.67
C CYS A 22 13.79 10.34 3.36
N VAL A 23 14.19 9.38 2.53
CA VAL A 23 13.51 9.05 1.25
C VAL A 23 12.01 8.82 1.42
N PHE A 24 11.60 8.06 2.44
CA PHE A 24 10.19 7.75 2.70
C PHE A 24 9.36 8.97 3.15
N HIS A 25 10.04 9.99 3.69
CA HIS A 25 9.44 11.18 4.25
C HIS A 25 9.67 12.44 3.42
N ARG A 26 10.35 12.36 2.26
CA ARG A 26 10.72 13.51 1.42
C ARG A 26 9.54 14.43 1.06
N ASN A 27 8.37 13.83 0.80
CA ASN A 27 7.14 14.54 0.43
C ASN A 27 6.17 14.77 1.59
N ARG A 28 6.59 14.49 2.82
CA ARG A 28 5.74 14.62 4.02
C ARG A 28 6.03 15.95 4.71
N ALA A 29 4.97 16.65 5.09
CA ALA A 29 5.07 17.89 5.85
C ALA A 29 5.08 17.62 7.35
N GLN A 30 5.82 18.45 8.09
CA GLN A 30 5.76 18.53 9.55
C GLN A 30 4.58 19.40 9.99
N CYS A 31 4.06 19.10 11.18
CA CYS A 31 2.98 19.86 11.79
C CYS A 31 3.38 21.33 11.96
N LEU A 32 2.45 22.25 11.71
CA LEU A 32 2.65 23.70 11.81
C LEU A 32 2.91 24.20 13.24
N VAL A 33 2.58 23.41 14.26
CA VAL A 33 2.82 23.79 15.65
C VAL A 33 4.32 23.75 15.92
N ASP A 34 4.84 24.84 16.46
CA ASP A 34 6.27 25.01 16.73
C ASP A 34 6.86 23.84 17.54
N GLY A 35 8.00 23.34 17.09
CA GLY A 35 8.69 22.19 17.68
C GLY A 35 8.01 20.83 17.44
N CYS A 36 6.88 20.77 16.71
CA CYS A 36 6.21 19.51 16.46
C CYS A 36 6.81 18.72 15.29
N VAL A 37 7.55 17.67 15.64
CA VAL A 37 8.14 16.71 14.70
C VAL A 37 7.17 15.65 14.15
N ASN A 38 5.86 15.79 14.39
CA ASN A 38 4.88 14.84 13.84
C ASN A 38 4.52 15.18 12.40
N GLN A 39 4.14 14.16 11.63
CA GLN A 39 3.58 14.34 10.30
C GLN A 39 2.21 15.04 10.32
N VAL A 40 1.99 15.95 9.36
CA VAL A 40 0.68 16.51 9.06
C VAL A 40 -0.30 15.40 8.71
N TYR A 41 -1.47 15.44 9.33
CA TYR A 41 -2.62 14.63 8.94
C TYR A 41 -3.54 15.41 7.99
N ALA A 42 -3.94 16.62 8.39
CA ALA A 42 -4.76 17.52 7.58
C ALA A 42 -4.63 18.96 8.11
N ARG A 43 -4.95 19.96 7.28
CA ARG A 43 -4.91 21.39 7.66
C ARG A 43 -3.58 21.82 8.27
N HIS A 44 -2.46 21.28 7.76
CA HIS A 44 -1.10 21.51 8.30
C HIS A 44 -0.89 21.07 9.77
N LEU A 45 -1.82 20.29 10.35
CA LEU A 45 -1.76 19.86 11.74
C LEU A 45 -1.67 18.32 11.84
N CYS A 46 -0.93 17.83 12.82
CA CYS A 46 -0.92 16.42 13.18
C CYS A 46 -2.21 16.03 13.95
N VAL A 47 -2.43 14.74 14.17
CA VAL A 47 -3.62 14.25 14.89
C VAL A 47 -3.75 14.87 16.29
N ARG A 48 -2.63 15.02 17.02
CA ARG A 48 -2.62 15.60 18.38
C ARG A 48 -2.90 17.10 18.41
N HIS A 49 -2.50 17.81 17.35
CA HIS A 49 -2.68 19.25 17.23
C HIS A 49 -3.93 19.62 16.42
N GLY A 50 -4.95 18.75 16.37
CA GLY A 50 -6.24 19.07 15.76
C GLY A 50 -6.34 18.80 14.26
N GLY A 51 -5.39 18.09 13.65
CA GLY A 51 -5.51 17.59 12.28
C GLY A 51 -6.71 16.66 12.10
N LYS A 52 -7.07 15.89 13.13
CA LYS A 52 -8.24 15.01 13.14
C LYS A 52 -9.31 15.52 14.12
N LYS A 53 -10.55 15.64 13.64
CA LYS A 53 -11.68 16.06 14.48
C LYS A 53 -11.88 15.07 15.65
N THR A 54 -12.16 15.60 16.84
CA THR A 54 -12.61 14.82 17.99
C THR A 54 -14.08 14.45 17.83
N CYS A 55 -14.51 13.42 18.56
CA CYS A 55 -15.91 13.04 18.61
C CYS A 55 -16.72 14.14 19.31
N ALA A 56 -17.79 14.62 18.69
CA ALA A 56 -18.67 15.66 19.23
C ALA A 56 -19.59 15.20 20.38
N PHE A 57 -19.48 13.93 20.79
CA PHE A 57 -20.22 13.41 21.94
C PHE A 57 -19.58 13.92 23.25
N PRO A 58 -20.38 14.40 24.24
CA PRO A 58 -19.86 14.92 25.51
C PRO A 58 -18.91 13.93 26.20
N GLU A 59 -17.82 14.43 26.77
CA GLU A 59 -16.79 13.63 27.47
C GLU A 59 -16.07 12.57 26.59
N CYS A 60 -16.27 12.57 25.27
CA CYS A 60 -15.60 11.61 24.39
C CYS A 60 -14.24 12.13 23.89
N THR A 61 -13.16 11.51 24.38
CA THR A 61 -11.78 11.80 23.92
C THR A 61 -11.41 11.07 22.62
N SER A 62 -12.29 10.24 22.08
CA SER A 62 -12.04 9.50 20.84
C SER A 62 -12.12 10.42 19.62
N HIS A 63 -11.41 10.07 18.54
CA HIS A 63 -11.51 10.82 17.29
C HIS A 63 -12.74 10.44 16.45
N ALA A 64 -13.28 11.42 15.75
CA ALA A 64 -14.36 11.23 14.79
C ALA A 64 -13.92 10.31 13.63
N ARG A 65 -14.87 9.52 13.14
CA ARG A 65 -14.69 8.54 12.06
C ARG A 65 -15.79 8.67 11.00
N ILE A 66 -17.03 8.90 11.43
CA ILE A 66 -18.20 9.08 10.55
C ILE A 66 -18.86 10.41 10.95
N GLY A 67 -18.92 11.36 10.02
CA GLY A 67 -19.36 12.73 10.31
C GLY A 67 -18.55 13.35 11.45
N ASN A 68 -19.23 13.75 12.53
CA ASN A 68 -18.62 14.35 13.72
C ASN A 68 -18.43 13.38 14.90
N TYR A 69 -18.70 12.08 14.73
CA TYR A 69 -18.71 11.11 15.84
C TYR A 69 -17.72 9.98 15.63
N CYS A 70 -17.26 9.38 16.74
CA CYS A 70 -16.48 8.14 16.71
C CYS A 70 -17.37 6.94 16.38
N VAL A 71 -16.79 5.77 16.11
CA VAL A 71 -17.56 4.55 15.76
C VAL A 71 -18.61 4.17 16.82
N ARG A 72 -18.37 4.49 18.10
CA ARG A 72 -19.30 4.21 19.21
C ARG A 72 -20.47 5.19 19.28
N HIS A 73 -20.26 6.44 18.88
CA HIS A 73 -21.25 7.52 19.01
C HIS A 73 -21.85 7.97 17.68
N SER A 74 -21.46 7.32 16.58
CA SER A 74 -22.04 7.59 15.27
C SER A 74 -23.47 7.07 15.24
N LYS A 75 -24.41 7.90 14.80
CA LYS A 75 -25.85 7.55 14.67
C LYS A 75 -26.11 6.46 13.61
N ASP A 76 -25.11 6.19 12.78
CA ASP A 76 -25.16 5.25 11.67
C ASP A 76 -24.80 3.81 12.10
N ALA A 77 -25.43 3.36 13.19
CA ALA A 77 -25.14 2.08 13.83
C ALA A 77 -26.31 1.09 13.78
N SER A 78 -27.29 1.27 12.89
CA SER A 78 -28.19 0.17 12.53
C SER A 78 -27.43 -0.82 11.67
N LYS A 79 -26.46 -1.52 12.28
CA LYS A 79 -25.92 -2.76 11.75
C LYS A 79 -27.11 -3.69 11.63
N GLN A 80 -27.61 -3.83 10.40
CA GLN A 80 -28.72 -4.71 10.10
C GLN A 80 -28.45 -6.07 10.73
N LEU A 81 -29.42 -6.61 11.44
CA LEU A 81 -29.30 -7.93 12.04
C LEU A 81 -29.51 -9.00 10.97
N CYS A 82 -29.04 -10.21 11.26
CA CYS A 82 -29.29 -11.35 10.41
C CYS A 82 -30.80 -11.55 10.23
N SER A 83 -31.24 -11.75 9.00
CA SER A 83 -32.64 -11.99 8.62
C SER A 83 -33.19 -13.35 9.06
N GLU A 84 -32.48 -14.07 9.93
CA GLU A 84 -32.88 -15.41 10.40
C GLU A 84 -33.52 -15.26 11.77
N ASP A 85 -34.66 -15.91 11.98
CA ASP A 85 -35.45 -15.76 13.20
C ASP A 85 -34.64 -16.09 14.46
N GLY A 86 -34.70 -15.19 15.45
CA GLY A 86 -33.94 -15.32 16.70
C GLY A 86 -32.43 -15.03 16.59
N CYS A 87 -31.91 -14.60 15.42
CA CYS A 87 -30.49 -14.31 15.27
C CYS A 87 -30.13 -12.85 15.60
N THR A 88 -29.40 -12.63 16.69
CA THR A 88 -28.92 -11.30 17.10
C THR A 88 -27.58 -10.89 16.48
N LYS A 89 -27.04 -11.69 15.55
CA LYS A 89 -25.75 -11.40 14.91
C LYS A 89 -25.93 -10.39 13.79
N THR A 90 -24.95 -9.50 13.62
CA THR A 90 -24.92 -8.54 12.51
C THR A 90 -24.89 -9.26 11.16
N ALA A 91 -25.72 -8.78 10.24
CA ALA A 91 -25.74 -9.18 8.85
C ALA A 91 -24.56 -8.61 8.06
N HIS A 92 -24.13 -9.38 7.06
CA HIS A 92 -23.16 -8.97 6.06
C HIS A 92 -23.82 -9.04 4.68
N ARG A 93 -23.37 -9.93 3.80
CA ARG A 93 -24.01 -10.15 2.49
C ARG A 93 -25.36 -10.84 2.68
N ARG A 94 -26.27 -10.60 1.74
CA ARG A 94 -27.59 -11.26 1.69
C ARG A 94 -28.43 -11.09 2.97
N GLN A 95 -28.20 -10.02 3.74
CA GLN A 95 -28.83 -9.79 5.04
C GLN A 95 -28.64 -10.92 6.07
N LYS A 96 -27.63 -11.79 5.91
CA LYS A 96 -27.35 -12.89 6.83
C LYS A 96 -26.01 -12.69 7.54
N CYS A 97 -25.87 -13.26 8.74
CA CYS A 97 -24.57 -13.30 9.43
C CYS A 97 -23.65 -14.35 8.79
N VAL A 98 -22.37 -14.38 9.16
CA VAL A 98 -21.39 -15.34 8.60
C VAL A 98 -21.87 -16.79 8.70
N ARG A 99 -22.42 -17.20 9.86
CA ARG A 99 -22.92 -18.56 10.10
C ARG A 99 -24.14 -18.92 9.24
N HIS A 100 -24.97 -17.93 8.92
CA HIS A 100 -26.19 -18.11 8.14
C HIS A 100 -25.99 -17.83 6.64
N GLY A 101 -24.74 -17.72 6.15
CA GLY A 101 -24.46 -17.54 4.73
C GLY A 101 -24.18 -16.11 4.27
N GLY A 102 -23.93 -15.19 5.22
CA GLY A 102 -23.43 -13.85 4.92
C GLY A 102 -21.92 -13.78 4.66
N GLY A 103 -21.19 -14.85 4.95
CA GLY A 103 -19.76 -15.00 4.65
C GLY A 103 -19.55 -15.47 3.21
N ARG A 104 -18.49 -14.99 2.55
CA ARG A 104 -18.07 -15.53 1.26
C ARG A 104 -17.28 -16.83 1.50
N PRO A 105 -17.54 -17.93 0.76
CA PRO A 105 -16.69 -19.11 0.82
C PRO A 105 -15.33 -18.83 0.19
N CYS A 106 -14.34 -19.64 0.55
CA CYS A 106 -13.05 -19.68 -0.14
C CYS A 106 -13.26 -20.20 -1.57
N GLN A 107 -12.59 -19.60 -2.55
CA GLN A 107 -12.67 -20.00 -3.95
C GLN A 107 -11.92 -21.30 -4.29
N VAL A 108 -11.15 -21.84 -3.33
CA VAL A 108 -10.47 -23.13 -3.51
C VAL A 108 -11.49 -24.26 -3.40
N GLU A 109 -11.55 -25.09 -4.43
CA GLU A 109 -12.39 -26.29 -4.48
C GLU A 109 -12.21 -27.17 -3.23
N GLY A 110 -13.32 -27.64 -2.67
CA GLY A 110 -13.34 -28.43 -1.43
C GLY A 110 -13.06 -27.65 -0.13
N CYS A 111 -12.79 -26.34 -0.19
CA CYS A 111 -12.53 -25.55 1.01
C CYS A 111 -13.83 -25.04 1.66
N THR A 112 -14.15 -25.54 2.85
CA THR A 112 -15.34 -25.13 3.62
C THR A 112 -15.17 -23.84 4.43
N THR A 113 -13.96 -23.24 4.41
CA THR A 113 -13.68 -22.03 5.19
C THR A 113 -14.06 -20.76 4.45
N HIS A 114 -14.28 -19.68 5.19
CA HIS A 114 -14.65 -18.39 4.61
C HIS A 114 -13.44 -17.61 4.09
N ALA A 115 -13.66 -16.93 2.96
CA ALA A 115 -12.73 -15.96 2.40
C ALA A 115 -12.54 -14.75 3.32
N ARG A 116 -11.31 -14.24 3.35
CA ARG A 116 -10.90 -13.06 4.12
C ARG A 116 -10.39 -11.95 3.22
N THR A 117 -9.54 -12.31 2.24
CA THR A 117 -8.96 -11.38 1.27
C THR A 117 -8.93 -12.03 -0.10
N GLY A 118 -9.25 -11.30 -1.16
CA GLY A 118 -9.12 -11.81 -2.54
C GLY A 118 -9.95 -13.06 -2.87
N GLY A 119 -11.03 -13.34 -2.15
CA GLY A 119 -11.81 -14.59 -2.35
C GLY A 119 -11.22 -15.83 -1.67
N LEU A 120 -10.14 -15.67 -0.90
CA LEU A 120 -9.38 -16.77 -0.30
C LEU A 120 -9.38 -16.70 1.23
N CYS A 121 -9.36 -17.87 1.88
CA CYS A 121 -9.26 -17.97 3.34
C CYS A 121 -7.82 -17.75 3.83
N TRP A 122 -7.59 -17.70 5.15
CA TRP A 122 -6.25 -17.52 5.71
C TRP A 122 -5.23 -18.57 5.26
N ARG A 123 -5.66 -19.81 5.04
CA ARG A 123 -4.79 -20.90 4.56
C ARG A 123 -4.46 -20.79 3.08
N HIS A 124 -5.34 -20.16 2.30
CA HIS A 124 -5.25 -20.10 0.85
C HIS A 124 -4.90 -18.71 0.32
N ARG A 125 -4.69 -17.72 1.19
CA ARG A 125 -4.47 -16.30 0.82
C ARG A 125 -3.25 -16.03 -0.07
N ASN A 126 -2.31 -16.96 -0.12
CA ASN A 126 -1.10 -16.87 -0.94
C ASN A 126 -1.22 -17.67 -2.24
N LEU A 127 -2.35 -18.33 -2.50
CA LEU A 127 -2.59 -19.01 -3.76
C LEU A 127 -2.96 -17.99 -4.82
N VAL A 128 -2.27 -18.05 -5.96
CA VAL A 128 -2.72 -17.39 -7.18
C VAL A 128 -3.71 -18.34 -7.84
N LEU A 129 -5.00 -18.06 -7.68
CA LEU A 129 -6.01 -18.79 -8.45
C LEU A 129 -6.03 -18.23 -9.88
N PRO A 130 -6.10 -19.08 -10.91
CA PRO A 130 -6.37 -18.63 -12.27
C PRO A 130 -7.76 -17.98 -12.24
N THR A 131 -7.80 -16.65 -12.31
CA THR A 131 -9.05 -15.93 -12.41
C THR A 131 -9.64 -16.18 -13.79
N ALA A 132 -10.94 -16.43 -13.88
CA ALA A 132 -11.64 -16.60 -15.17
C ALA A 132 -11.54 -15.36 -16.09
N ASP A 133 -11.07 -14.22 -15.57
CA ASP A 133 -10.89 -12.95 -16.28
C ASP A 133 -9.44 -12.64 -16.71
N THR A 134 -8.47 -13.53 -16.48
CA THR A 134 -7.13 -13.39 -17.09
C THR A 134 -7.12 -13.91 -18.53
N GLY A 135 -7.97 -13.32 -19.37
CA GLY A 135 -7.85 -13.36 -20.82
C GLY A 135 -6.75 -12.39 -21.29
N CYS A 136 -5.52 -12.58 -20.81
CA CYS A 136 -4.29 -12.02 -21.38
C CYS A 136 -3.09 -12.61 -20.62
N MET A 137 -2.86 -13.91 -20.79
CA MET A 137 -1.51 -14.43 -20.63
C MET A 137 -0.97 -14.54 -22.05
N LEU A 138 0.00 -13.71 -22.41
CA LEU A 138 0.93 -14.12 -23.45
C LEU A 138 1.56 -15.42 -22.93
N GLU A 139 1.37 -16.48 -23.70
CA GLU A 139 1.77 -17.83 -23.36
C GLU A 139 3.27 -17.81 -23.01
N GLY A 140 3.66 -18.47 -21.91
CA GLY A 140 5.04 -18.48 -21.40
C GLY A 140 6.11 -19.03 -22.37
N HIS A 141 5.71 -19.40 -23.59
CA HIS A 141 6.59 -19.76 -24.68
C HIS A 141 7.30 -18.54 -25.31
N GLU A 142 6.69 -17.35 -25.26
CA GLU A 142 7.28 -16.14 -25.87
C GLU A 142 8.44 -15.59 -25.02
N PHE A 143 8.31 -15.64 -23.69
CA PHE A 143 9.36 -15.18 -22.77
C PHE A 143 10.62 -16.06 -22.80
N LEU A 144 10.46 -17.38 -22.96
CA LEU A 144 11.59 -18.30 -23.09
C LEU A 144 12.30 -18.15 -24.43
N ALA A 145 11.57 -17.89 -25.51
CA ALA A 145 12.16 -17.63 -26.82
C ALA A 145 13.01 -16.34 -26.84
N ILE A 146 12.54 -15.27 -26.19
CA ILE A 146 13.30 -14.02 -26.07
C ILE A 146 14.60 -14.23 -25.26
N LEU A 147 14.53 -15.03 -24.19
CA LEU A 147 15.71 -15.34 -23.37
C LEU A 147 16.73 -16.21 -24.12
N ASP A 148 16.28 -17.20 -24.88
CA ASP A 148 17.17 -18.03 -25.72
C ASP A 148 17.80 -17.21 -26.86
N GLU A 149 17.05 -16.29 -27.46
CA GLU A 149 17.56 -15.39 -28.51
C GLU A 149 18.62 -14.42 -27.96
N TRP A 150 18.42 -13.89 -26.75
CA TRP A 150 19.42 -13.07 -26.05
C TRP A 150 20.67 -13.86 -25.68
N MET A 151 20.49 -15.06 -25.15
CA MET A 151 21.60 -15.95 -24.78
C MET A 151 22.41 -16.41 -26.00
N ALA A 152 21.78 -16.54 -27.17
CA ALA A 152 22.43 -16.89 -28.42
C ALA A 152 23.15 -15.72 -29.11
N ALA A 153 22.84 -14.47 -28.74
CA ALA A 153 23.42 -13.27 -29.33
C ALA A 153 24.79 -12.87 -28.70
N GLU A 154 25.24 -13.54 -27.64
CA GLU A 154 26.53 -13.29 -26.98
C GLU A 154 27.65 -14.28 -27.38
N GLU A 155 27.69 -14.67 -28.66
CA GLU A 155 28.92 -15.22 -29.26
C GLU A 155 29.43 -14.28 -30.36
N HIS A 156 30.21 -13.26 -29.96
CA HIS A 156 31.21 -12.67 -30.86
C HIS A 156 32.38 -12.05 -30.10
N ASP A 157 33.52 -12.74 -30.22
CA ASP A 157 34.92 -12.33 -30.16
C ASP A 157 35.38 -11.17 -29.27
N GLY A 158 36.29 -11.54 -28.34
CA GLY A 158 37.20 -10.71 -27.56
C GLY A 158 37.33 -9.25 -27.99
N MET A 159 36.66 -8.37 -27.25
CA MET A 159 36.86 -6.93 -27.28
C MET A 159 37.83 -6.58 -26.15
N ASP A 160 39.01 -6.04 -26.46
CA ASP A 160 40.00 -5.61 -25.47
C ASP A 160 39.37 -4.60 -24.47
N ASP A 161 39.43 -4.93 -23.18
CA ASP A 161 38.87 -4.14 -22.05
C ASP A 161 39.30 -2.66 -22.05
N GLN A 162 40.38 -2.34 -22.75
CA GLN A 162 40.94 -0.99 -22.86
C GLN A 162 40.15 -0.08 -23.82
N VAL A 163 39.45 -0.63 -24.81
CA VAL A 163 38.63 0.14 -25.77
C VAL A 163 37.33 0.60 -25.10
N LEU A 164 36.71 -0.28 -24.31
CA LEU A 164 35.50 0.01 -23.55
C LEU A 164 35.69 1.15 -22.53
N LEU A 165 36.88 1.22 -21.91
CA LEU A 165 37.21 2.26 -20.94
C LEU A 165 37.47 3.63 -21.60
N ASN A 166 38.04 3.64 -22.81
CA ASN A 166 38.29 4.86 -23.57
C ASN A 166 36.99 5.44 -24.15
N ASP A 167 36.07 4.57 -24.60
CA ASP A 167 34.76 5.01 -25.10
C ASP A 167 33.87 5.57 -23.99
N LEU A 168 33.94 5.01 -22.77
CA LEU A 168 33.22 5.55 -21.61
C LEU A 168 33.71 6.94 -21.19
N GLN A 169 35.00 7.24 -21.39
CA GLN A 169 35.58 8.56 -21.08
C GLN A 169 35.34 9.60 -22.16
N ALA A 170 34.87 9.19 -23.36
CA ALA A 170 34.63 10.07 -24.49
C ALA A 170 33.17 10.57 -24.61
N LEU A 171 32.26 10.14 -23.73
CA LEU A 171 30.87 10.59 -23.73
C LEU A 171 30.74 12.00 -23.10
N PRO A 172 30.28 13.03 -23.84
CA PRO A 172 30.06 14.35 -23.28
C PRO A 172 28.88 14.34 -22.30
N MET A 173 29.07 14.97 -21.14
CA MET A 173 28.14 14.99 -19.99
C MET A 173 26.99 16.00 -20.11
N ASP A 174 26.48 16.26 -21.32
CA ASP A 174 25.40 17.22 -21.51
C ASP A 174 24.17 16.58 -22.18
N ASP A 175 23.00 16.89 -21.64
CA ASP A 175 21.63 16.57 -22.07
C ASP A 175 21.00 15.20 -21.71
N PHE A 176 20.89 14.94 -20.40
CA PHE A 176 19.79 14.14 -19.84
C PHE A 176 18.51 14.96 -19.57
N SER A 177 18.34 16.09 -20.26
CA SER A 177 17.20 17.00 -20.05
C SER A 177 15.88 16.54 -20.71
N CYS A 178 15.89 15.50 -21.56
CA CYS A 178 14.74 15.15 -22.41
C CYS A 178 13.97 13.85 -22.06
N LEU A 179 14.24 13.19 -20.92
CA LEU A 179 13.56 11.94 -20.53
C LEU A 179 12.54 12.07 -19.37
N LEU A 180 12.02 13.28 -19.14
CA LEU A 180 10.85 13.50 -18.28
C LEU A 180 9.86 14.48 -18.91
N SER A 181 9.26 14.06 -20.02
CA SER A 181 7.91 14.50 -20.43
C SER A 181 6.96 13.32 -20.37
#